data_AF-A0AA42K230-F1
#
_entry.id   AF-A0AA42K230-F1
#
_cell.length_a   1.000
_cell.length_b   1.000
_cell.length_c   1.000
_cell.angle_alpha   90.00
_cell.angle_beta   90.00
_cell.angle_gamma   90.00
#
_symmetry.space_group_name_H-M   'P 1'
#
loop_
_entity.id
_entity.type
_entity.pdbx_description
1 polymer ?
#
loop_
_entity_poly.entity_id
_entity_poly.type
_entity_poly.pdbx_seq_one_letter_code
_entity_poly.pdbx_strand_id
1 'polypeptide(L)'
;MNEKIEIGSLVFCYLRERYVGRCYGLKTVVEIVQENGLDMYRVTRADCDDEWYPANNLVLAQFPPAGTETKFKVGDHVHCFGTYQNHYTTAHIEHILWSDDGKPEYYITPTDTPWCPVREDAMKLVVEMFVADPDLPVMIF
;
A
#
# COMPACT_ATOMS: atom_id res chain seq x y z
N MET A 1 11.39 14.67 8.21
CA MET A 1 11.17 14.54 9.67
C MET A 1 10.75 13.08 9.85
N ASN A 2 11.51 12.24 10.55
CA ASN A 2 11.08 10.84 10.73
C ASN A 2 9.92 10.85 11.72
N GLU A 3 8.70 10.66 11.23
CA GLU A 3 7.53 10.49 12.10
C GLU A 3 7.73 9.23 12.93
N LYS A 4 7.70 9.38 14.25
CA LYS A 4 7.96 8.30 15.20
C LYS A 4 6.72 7.42 15.30
N ILE A 5 6.89 6.12 15.08
CA ILE A 5 5.83 5.13 15.29
C ILE A 5 5.70 4.87 16.79
N GLU A 6 4.49 4.98 17.32
CA GLU A 6 4.19 4.82 18.75
C GLU A 6 3.06 3.80 18.97
N ILE A 7 2.87 3.35 20.21
CA ILE A 7 1.73 2.49 20.55
C ILE A 7 0.44 3.26 20.25
N GLY A 8 -0.48 2.64 19.49
CA GLY A 8 -1.70 3.24 19.00
C GLY A 8 -1.59 3.85 17.60
N SER A 9 -0.38 3.98 17.03
CA SER A 9 -0.21 4.41 15.65
C SER A 9 -0.91 3.45 14.68
N LEU A 10 -1.60 4.00 13.69
CA LEU A 10 -2.06 3.26 12.53
C LEU A 10 -0.91 3.10 11.55
N VAL A 11 -0.64 1.87 11.14
CA VAL A 11 0.47 1.53 10.26
C VAL A 11 0.03 0.53 9.20
N PHE A 12 0.61 0.64 8.01
CA PHE A 12 0.61 -0.41 7.03
C PHE A 12 1.81 -1.31 7.26
N CYS A 13 1.56 -2.61 7.24
CA CYS A 13 2.54 -3.61 7.62
C CYS A 13 3.00 -4.42 6.41
N TYR A 14 4.30 -4.42 6.16
CA TYR A 14 4.92 -5.10 5.02
C TYR A 14 5.76 -6.29 5.48
N LEU A 15 5.77 -7.35 4.68
CA LEU A 15 6.62 -8.52 4.91
C LEU A 15 8.11 -8.18 4.78
N ARG A 16 8.49 -7.23 3.91
CA ARG A 16 9.88 -6.78 3.72
C ARG A 16 9.96 -5.25 3.74
N GLU A 17 11.19 -4.76 3.84
CA GLU A 17 11.48 -3.34 3.98
C GLU A 17 11.04 -2.51 2.77
N ARG A 18 10.81 -1.19 2.98
CA ARG A 18 10.61 -0.19 1.91
C ARG A 18 9.50 -0.53 0.91
N TYR A 19 8.32 -0.88 1.41
CA TYR A 19 7.16 -1.19 0.56
C TYR A 19 7.33 -2.44 -0.31
N VAL A 20 8.33 -3.29 -0.03
CA VAL A 20 8.59 -4.49 -0.83
C VAL A 20 7.86 -5.69 -0.25
N GLY A 21 7.08 -6.37 -1.08
CA GLY A 21 6.41 -7.61 -0.69
C GLY A 21 5.10 -7.39 0.07
N ARG A 22 4.52 -8.47 0.58
CA ARG A 22 3.11 -8.50 1.01
C ARG A 22 2.80 -7.43 2.05
N CYS A 23 1.84 -6.55 1.74
CA CYS A 23 1.19 -5.71 2.73
C CYS A 23 0.07 -6.50 3.39
N TYR A 24 0.06 -6.55 4.72
CA TYR A 24 -0.98 -7.20 5.53
C TYR A 24 -2.14 -6.23 5.85
N GLY A 25 -2.18 -5.07 5.21
CA GLY A 25 -3.22 -4.04 5.36
C GLY A 25 -2.96 -3.07 6.52
N LEU A 26 -3.98 -2.27 6.82
CA LEU A 26 -3.97 -1.28 7.90
C LEU A 26 -4.12 -1.97 9.26
N LYS A 27 -3.16 -1.77 10.15
CA LYS A 27 -3.15 -2.33 11.51
C LYS A 27 -2.81 -1.24 12.52
N THR A 28 -3.07 -1.49 13.80
CA THR A 28 -2.68 -0.59 14.89
C THR A 28 -1.50 -1.18 15.67
N VAL A 29 -0.49 -0.38 15.98
CA VAL A 29 0.62 -0.79 16.85
C VAL A 29 0.11 -1.01 18.27
N VAL A 30 0.35 -2.19 18.83
CA VAL A 30 -0.11 -2.58 20.17
C VAL A 30 1.04 -2.71 21.18
N GLU A 31 2.25 -2.96 20.71
CA GLU A 31 3.42 -3.14 21.57
C GLU A 31 4.71 -2.75 20.85
N ILE A 32 5.67 -2.23 21.60
CA ILE A 32 7.02 -1.89 21.12
C ILE A 32 8.02 -2.45 22.12
N VAL A 33 8.96 -3.25 21.63
CA VAL A 33 10.08 -3.81 22.41
C VAL A 33 11.39 -3.50 21.72
N GLN A 34 12.48 -3.49 22.49
CA GLN A 34 13.81 -3.32 21.95
C GLN A 34 14.54 -4.66 21.92
N GLU A 35 14.92 -5.13 20.74
CA GLU A 35 15.68 -6.37 20.54
C GLU A 35 16.95 -6.08 19.76
N ASN A 36 18.11 -6.49 20.28
CA ASN A 36 19.42 -6.26 19.65
C ASN A 36 19.69 -4.79 19.26
N GLY A 37 19.14 -3.83 20.02
CA GLY A 37 19.27 -2.39 19.76
C GLY A 37 18.33 -1.85 18.68
N LEU A 38 17.41 -2.67 18.16
CA LEU A 38 16.39 -2.30 17.18
C LEU A 38 15.01 -2.29 17.83
N ASP A 39 14.17 -1.33 17.44
CA ASP A 39 12.77 -1.31 17.85
C ASP A 39 11.98 -2.32 17.02
N MET A 40 11.27 -3.20 17.71
CA MET A 40 10.38 -4.22 17.16
C MET A 40 8.94 -3.89 17.59
N TYR A 41 8.01 -4.01 16.64
CA TYR A 41 6.65 -3.53 16.77
C TYR A 41 5.66 -4.67 16.56
N ARG A 42 4.71 -4.82 17.47
CA ARG A 42 3.58 -5.74 17.33
C ARG A 42 2.34 -4.97 16.91
N VAL A 43 1.53 -5.53 16.02
CA VAL A 43 0.30 -4.89 15.51
C VAL A 43 -0.95 -5.72 15.79
N THR A 44 -2.14 -5.10 15.77
CA THR A 44 -3.44 -5.76 15.98
C THR A 44 -3.67 -6.89 14.99
N ARG A 45 -4.00 -8.12 15.45
CA ARG A 45 -4.25 -9.33 14.63
C ARG A 45 -3.41 -9.33 13.35
N ALA A 46 -2.13 -9.61 13.48
CA ALA A 46 -1.41 -10.20 12.36
C ALA A 46 -2.18 -11.48 11.95
N ASP A 47 -2.31 -11.75 10.65
CA ASP A 47 -3.03 -12.93 10.16
C ASP A 47 -2.31 -14.25 10.58
N CYS A 48 -1.16 -14.09 11.24
CA CYS A 48 -0.32 -15.05 11.93
C CYS A 48 -0.12 -14.55 13.38
N ASP A 49 -0.32 -15.40 14.37
CA ASP A 49 -0.53 -14.97 15.76
C ASP A 49 0.68 -14.30 16.46
N ASP A 50 1.87 -14.21 15.85
CA ASP A 50 3.10 -13.74 16.51
C ASP A 50 4.14 -13.04 15.59
N GLU A 51 3.74 -12.17 14.66
CA GLU A 51 4.74 -11.39 13.89
C GLU A 51 5.11 -10.05 14.57
N TRP A 52 6.37 -9.96 14.99
CA TRP A 52 7.05 -8.70 15.33
C TRP A 52 7.69 -8.12 14.07
N TYR A 53 7.46 -6.83 13.83
CA TYR A 53 7.97 -6.14 12.65
C TYR A 53 9.06 -5.14 13.04
N PRO A 54 10.19 -5.09 12.32
CA PRO A 54 11.12 -3.99 12.45
C PRO A 54 10.50 -2.69 11.88
N ALA A 55 10.95 -1.52 12.36
CA ALA A 55 10.41 -0.22 11.95
C ALA A 55 10.34 -0.01 10.43
N ASN A 56 11.33 -0.52 9.69
CA ASN A 56 11.45 -0.39 8.24
C ASN A 56 10.46 -1.23 7.43
N ASN A 57 9.74 -2.14 8.09
CA ASN A 57 8.62 -2.90 7.55
C ASN A 57 7.27 -2.23 7.82
N LEU A 58 7.24 -1.14 8.59
CA LEU A 58 6.04 -0.41 8.92
C LEU A 58 6.04 0.96 8.28
N VAL A 59 4.89 1.37 7.77
CA VAL A 59 4.67 2.70 7.20
C VAL A 59 3.55 3.34 7.98
N LEU A 60 3.77 4.54 8.51
CA LEU A 60 2.73 5.26 9.23
C LEU A 60 1.58 5.57 8.27
N ALA A 61 0.37 5.21 8.66
CA ALA A 61 -0.82 5.57 7.89
C ALA A 61 -1.08 7.06 8.07
N GLN A 62 -0.85 7.84 7.02
CA GLN A 62 -1.20 9.25 7.01
C GLN A 62 -2.65 9.43 6.57
N PHE A 63 -3.34 10.37 7.21
CA PHE A 63 -4.64 10.81 6.74
C PHE A 63 -4.46 11.62 5.46
N PRO A 64 -5.40 11.55 4.50
CA PRO A 64 -5.42 12.49 3.39
C PRO A 64 -5.38 13.92 3.92
N PRO A 65 -4.62 14.82 3.28
CA PRO A 65 -4.73 16.24 3.59
C PRO A 65 -6.19 16.71 3.48
N ALA A 66 -6.56 17.68 4.32
CA ALA A 66 -7.95 18.16 4.36
C ALA A 66 -8.38 18.69 2.98
N GLY A 67 -9.54 18.21 2.50
CA GLY A 67 -10.09 18.61 1.21
C GLY A 67 -9.48 17.90 0.00
N THR A 68 -8.64 16.89 0.21
CA THR A 68 -8.11 16.09 -0.90
C THR A 68 -9.09 15.01 -1.34
N GLU A 69 -9.49 15.08 -2.60
CA GLU A 69 -10.21 13.99 -3.27
C GLU A 69 -9.24 13.15 -4.09
N THR A 70 -9.20 11.86 -3.81
CA THR A 70 -8.54 10.87 -4.67
C THR A 70 -9.37 10.64 -5.94
N LYS A 71 -8.70 10.42 -7.08
CA LYS A 71 -9.37 10.10 -8.35
C LYS A 71 -10.21 8.83 -8.25
N PHE A 72 -9.69 7.83 -7.53
CA PHE A 72 -10.38 6.58 -7.28
C PHE A 72 -10.71 6.40 -5.80
N LYS A 73 -11.69 5.56 -5.48
CA LYS A 73 -12.17 5.26 -4.13
C LYS A 73 -11.98 3.79 -3.79
N VAL A 74 -11.89 3.48 -2.50
CA VAL A 74 -11.98 2.10 -2.01
C VAL A 74 -13.30 1.48 -2.51
N GLY A 75 -13.21 0.30 -3.12
CA GLY A 75 -14.30 -0.41 -3.78
C GLY A 75 -14.39 -0.18 -5.29
N ASP A 76 -13.72 0.84 -5.85
CA ASP A 76 -13.75 1.07 -7.30
C ASP A 76 -13.08 -0.06 -8.06
N HIS A 77 -13.69 -0.47 -9.16
CA HIS A 77 -13.13 -1.44 -10.10
C HIS A 77 -12.27 -0.72 -11.15
N VAL A 78 -11.01 -1.14 -11.28
CA VAL A 78 -10.02 -0.53 -12.15
C VAL A 78 -9.32 -1.54 -13.06
N HIS A 79 -9.03 -1.11 -14.29
CA HIS A 79 -8.00 -1.72 -15.12
C HIS A 79 -6.64 -1.20 -14.68
N CYS A 80 -5.69 -2.12 -14.46
CA CYS A 80 -4.35 -1.80 -14.00
C CYS A 80 -3.32 -2.12 -15.09
N PHE A 81 -2.33 -1.24 -15.25
CA PHE A 81 -1.33 -1.30 -16.31
C PHE A 81 0.08 -1.42 -15.70
N GLY A 82 0.82 -2.47 -16.06
CA GLY A 82 2.27 -2.56 -15.76
C GLY A 82 2.64 -2.88 -14.30
N THR A 83 2.06 -3.93 -13.70
CA THR A 83 2.47 -4.43 -12.38
C THR A 83 3.41 -5.64 -12.50
N TYR A 84 4.72 -5.46 -12.27
CA TYR A 84 5.85 -6.43 -12.17
C TYR A 84 5.99 -7.58 -13.20
N GLN A 85 5.03 -7.81 -14.07
CA GLN A 85 5.03 -8.66 -15.25
C GLN A 85 3.92 -8.09 -16.13
N ASN A 86 4.16 -7.80 -17.40
CA ASN A 86 3.25 -7.14 -18.37
C ASN A 86 1.82 -7.73 -18.46
N HIS A 87 1.00 -7.58 -17.42
CA HIS A 87 -0.36 -8.13 -17.35
C HIS A 87 -1.35 -7.00 -17.18
N TYR A 88 -2.36 -7.02 -18.04
CA TYR A 88 -3.58 -6.26 -17.86
C TYR A 88 -4.45 -7.06 -16.90
N THR A 89 -4.76 -6.50 -15.74
CA THR A 89 -5.70 -7.11 -14.80
C THR A 89 -6.83 -6.16 -14.46
N THR A 90 -7.99 -6.73 -14.17
CA THR A 90 -9.10 -6.00 -13.56
C THR A 90 -9.10 -6.31 -12.08
N ALA A 91 -9.00 -5.27 -11.26
CA ALA A 91 -8.94 -5.36 -9.82
C ALA A 91 -9.89 -4.34 -9.19
N HIS A 92 -10.08 -4.40 -7.88
CA HIS A 92 -10.74 -3.36 -7.11
C HIS A 92 -9.78 -2.75 -6.11
N ILE A 93 -9.97 -1.47 -5.81
CA ILE A 93 -9.18 -0.76 -4.82
C ILE A 93 -9.62 -1.20 -3.43
N GLU A 94 -8.68 -1.73 -2.66
CA GLU A 94 -8.92 -2.19 -1.30
C GLU A 94 -8.53 -1.12 -0.28
N HIS A 95 -7.38 -0.45 -0.49
CA HIS A 95 -6.87 0.60 0.39
C HIS A 95 -6.19 1.72 -0.40
N ILE A 96 -6.16 2.92 0.17
CA ILE A 96 -5.43 4.08 -0.37
C ILE A 96 -4.50 4.59 0.73
N LEU A 97 -3.20 4.62 0.45
CA LEU A 97 -2.19 5.11 1.38
C LEU A 97 -1.79 6.52 0.99
N TRP A 98 -1.40 7.31 1.97
CA TRP A 98 -0.74 8.58 1.75
C TRP A 98 0.72 8.39 2.07
N SER A 99 1.56 8.44 1.03
CA SER A 99 3.01 8.44 1.17
C SER A 99 3.49 9.79 1.74
N ASP A 100 4.70 9.80 2.31
CA ASP A 100 5.33 11.00 2.86
C ASP A 100 5.46 12.17 1.86
N ASP A 101 5.43 11.90 0.56
CA ASP A 101 5.43 12.93 -0.49
C ASP A 101 4.02 13.49 -0.81
N GLY A 102 3.03 13.11 -0.01
CA GLY A 102 1.66 13.62 -0.09
C GLY A 102 0.90 13.12 -1.31
N LYS A 103 1.19 11.92 -1.81
CA LYS A 103 0.48 11.31 -2.93
C LYS A 103 -0.30 10.07 -2.50
N PRO A 104 -1.44 9.80 -3.15
CA PRO A 104 -2.16 8.57 -2.93
C PRO A 104 -1.44 7.40 -3.62
N GLU A 105 -1.26 6.32 -2.88
CA GLU A 105 -0.78 5.02 -3.35
C GLU A 105 -1.92 4.01 -3.23
N TYR A 106 -2.24 3.33 -4.33
CA TYR A 106 -3.45 2.50 -4.40
C TYR A 106 -3.11 1.02 -4.29
N TYR A 107 -3.76 0.34 -3.34
CA TYR A 107 -3.66 -1.11 -3.18
C TYR A 107 -4.90 -1.76 -3.76
N ILE A 108 -4.67 -2.75 -4.62
CA ILE A 108 -5.71 -3.36 -5.44
C ILE A 108 -5.75 -4.88 -5.23
N THR A 109 -6.89 -5.52 -5.54
CA THR A 109 -7.06 -6.99 -5.50
C THR A 109 -8.16 -7.45 -6.48
N PRO A 110 -8.11 -8.65 -7.08
CA PRO A 110 -6.98 -9.56 -7.09
C PRO A 110 -5.86 -9.02 -7.97
N THR A 111 -4.63 -9.30 -7.57
CA THR A 111 -3.45 -9.03 -8.38
C THR A 111 -2.51 -10.21 -8.18
N ASP A 112 -1.82 -10.61 -9.25
CA ASP A 112 -0.78 -11.66 -9.19
C ASP A 112 0.45 -11.19 -8.39
N THR A 113 0.54 -9.88 -8.14
CA THR A 113 1.49 -9.24 -7.23
C THR A 113 0.74 -8.36 -6.21
N PRO A 114 0.05 -8.96 -5.21
CA PRO A 114 -0.84 -8.27 -4.26
C PRO A 114 -0.17 -7.23 -3.33
N TRP A 115 1.03 -6.77 -3.68
CA TRP A 115 2.08 -6.45 -2.73
C TRP A 115 2.83 -5.16 -3.08
N CYS A 116 2.46 -4.46 -4.16
CA CYS A 116 3.04 -3.18 -4.56
C CYS A 116 1.94 -2.13 -4.76
N PRO A 117 2.14 -0.89 -4.28
CA PRO A 117 1.22 0.19 -4.56
C PRO A 117 1.20 0.50 -6.05
N VAL A 118 0.01 0.71 -6.60
CA VAL A 118 -0.18 1.13 -7.99
C VAL A 118 -0.38 2.64 -8.02
N ARG A 119 0.31 3.30 -8.94
CA ARG A 119 0.18 4.74 -9.15
C ARG A 119 -1.10 5.07 -9.90
N GLU A 120 -1.61 6.28 -9.69
CA GLU A 120 -2.87 6.72 -10.28
C GLU A 120 -2.90 6.69 -11.81
N ASP A 121 -1.78 6.99 -12.45
CA ASP A 121 -1.58 7.02 -13.90
C ASP A 121 -1.54 5.63 -14.53
N ALA A 122 -1.25 4.60 -13.73
CA ALA A 122 -1.25 3.20 -14.12
C ALA A 122 -2.63 2.54 -13.98
N MET A 123 -3.70 3.32 -13.76
CA MET A 123 -5.06 2.79 -13.60
C MET A 123 -6.12 3.59 -14.38
N LYS A 124 -7.21 2.91 -14.75
CA LYS A 124 -8.45 3.50 -15.30
C LYS A 124 -9.67 2.79 -14.72
N LEU A 125 -10.79 3.48 -14.54
CA LEU A 125 -12.03 2.83 -14.09
C LEU A 125 -12.51 1.86 -15.17
N VAL A 126 -13.05 0.70 -14.77
CA VAL A 126 -13.53 -0.32 -15.73
C VAL A 126 -14.69 0.19 -16.60
N VAL A 127 -15.44 1.18 -16.12
CA VAL A 127 -16.54 1.81 -16.87
C VAL A 127 -16.06 2.83 -17.92
N GLU A 128 -14.77 3.19 -17.91
CA GLU A 128 -14.17 4.07 -18.92
C GLU A 128 -13.84 3.25 -20.17
N MET A 129 -14.25 3.76 -21.33
CA MET A 129 -14.06 3.07 -22.61
C MET A 129 -12.56 2.81 -22.86
N PHE A 130 -12.17 1.53 -22.87
CA PHE A 130 -10.78 1.12 -23.03
C PHE A 130 -10.41 0.95 -24.50
N VAL A 131 -9.43 1.74 -24.96
CA VAL A 131 -8.64 1.46 -26.15
C VAL A 131 -7.23 1.16 -25.64
N ALA A 132 -6.66 0.02 -26.03
CA ALA A 132 -5.28 -0.33 -25.69
C ALA A 132 -4.36 0.79 -26.19
N ASP A 133 -3.84 1.58 -25.26
CA ASP A 133 -2.95 2.69 -25.56
C ASP A 133 -1.52 2.14 -25.64
N PRO A 134 -0.91 2.14 -26.84
CA PRO A 134 0.45 1.63 -27.03
C PRO A 134 1.52 2.45 -26.31
N ASP A 135 1.19 3.65 -25.82
CA ASP A 135 2.11 4.58 -25.15
C ASP A 135 2.04 4.52 -23.62
N LEU A 136 1.27 3.58 -23.03
CA LEU A 136 1.24 3.41 -21.59
C LEU A 136 2.65 3.08 -21.07
N PRO A 137 3.20 3.88 -20.13
CA PRO A 137 4.53 3.67 -19.61
C PRO A 137 4.58 2.29 -18.94
N VAL A 138 5.31 1.37 -19.56
CA VAL A 138 5.74 0.14 -18.90
C VAL A 138 6.56 0.59 -17.70
N MET A 139 6.02 0.43 -16.49
CA MET A 139 6.78 0.68 -15.28
C MET A 139 7.88 -0.39 -15.18
N ILE A 140 9.08 -0.05 -15.66
CA ILE A 140 10.29 -0.80 -15.37
C ILE A 140 10.75 -0.33 -13.99
N PHE A 141 10.60 -1.18 -12.99
CA PHE A 141 11.23 -1.03 -11.67
C PHE A 141 12.44 -1.96 -11.57
#